data_AF-A0A842R8G2-F1
#
_entry.id   AF-A0A842R8G2-F1
#
_cell.length_a   1.000
_cell.length_b   1.000
_cell.length_c   1.000
_cell.angle_alpha   90.00
_cell.angle_beta   90.00
_cell.angle_gamma   90.00
#
_symmetry.space_group_name_H-M   'P 1'
#
loop_
_entity.id
_entity.type
_entity.pdbx_description
1 polymer ?
#
loop_
_entity_poly.entity_id
_entity_poly.type
_entity_poly.pdbx_seq_one_letter_code
_entity_poly.pdbx_strand_id
1 'polypeptide(L)'
;MSKKPTFSNHSGKSMEEAIQIENVEHNEEGIAAEFEYLNQKFGKRKEGWFLVKKVLLVDKENERYYDKFTIRLADGKEKDIIFETTNFFGKVPKVEIPEDYQAFVE
;
A
#
# COMPACT_ATOMS: atom_id res chain seq x y z
N MET A 1 -16.58 -10.83 7.08
CA MET A 1 -16.21 -9.43 7.30
C MET A 1 -14.69 -9.36 7.29
N SER A 2 -14.07 -8.70 6.32
CA SER A 2 -12.62 -8.48 6.33
C SER A 2 -12.26 -7.65 7.56
N LYS A 3 -11.17 -8.02 8.24
CA LYS A 3 -10.65 -7.27 9.39
C LYS A 3 -10.09 -5.93 8.90
N LYS A 4 -10.10 -4.91 9.76
CA LYS A 4 -9.48 -3.63 9.44
C LYS A 4 -7.96 -3.79 9.32
N PRO A 5 -7.30 -3.05 8.42
CA PRO A 5 -5.85 -3.08 8.31
C PRO A 5 -5.21 -2.63 9.63
N THR A 6 -4.06 -3.21 9.95
CA THR A 6 -3.24 -2.81 11.09
C THR A 6 -1.84 -2.48 10.64
N PHE A 7 -1.20 -1.53 11.33
CA PHE A 7 0.09 -0.96 10.93
C PHE A 7 1.14 -1.19 12.00
N SER A 8 2.35 -1.57 11.60
CA SER A 8 3.50 -1.64 12.52
C SER A 8 3.88 -0.25 13.09
N ASN A 9 4.66 -0.25 14.17
CA ASN A 9 5.22 0.97 14.76
C ASN A 9 6.53 1.44 14.09
N HIS A 10 6.94 0.84 12.97
CA HIS A 10 8.16 1.22 12.27
C HIS A 10 8.09 2.65 11.72
N SER A 11 9.26 3.26 11.52
CA SER A 11 9.33 4.68 11.17
C SER A 11 8.99 4.99 9.71
N GLY A 12 9.06 4.01 8.81
CA GLY A 12 8.85 4.17 7.36
C GLY A 12 9.97 4.92 6.64
N LYS A 13 11.14 5.12 7.28
CA LYS A 13 12.23 5.96 6.73
C LYS A 13 13.25 5.20 5.90
N SER A 14 13.28 3.88 6.00
CA SER A 14 14.14 2.98 5.21
C SER A 14 13.38 1.70 4.87
N MET A 15 13.97 0.79 4.09
CA MET A 15 13.35 -0.49 3.75
C MET A 15 13.29 -1.44 4.95
N GLU A 16 14.29 -1.39 5.83
CA GLU A 16 14.35 -2.16 7.08
C GLU A 16 13.29 -1.69 8.07
N GLU A 17 13.02 -0.39 8.07
CA GLU A 17 12.00 0.28 8.89
C GLU A 17 10.70 0.53 8.11
N ALA A 18 10.46 -0.21 7.03
CA ALA A 18 9.24 -0.05 6.25
C ALA A 18 8.01 -0.37 7.12
N ILE A 19 6.94 0.40 6.93
CA ILE A 19 5.69 0.17 7.64
C ILE A 19 5.06 -1.09 7.09
N GLN A 20 4.90 -2.10 7.94
CA GLN A 20 4.17 -3.32 7.61
C GLN A 20 2.66 -3.10 7.74
N ILE A 21 1.92 -3.60 6.76
CA ILE A 21 0.46 -3.56 6.70
C ILE A 21 -0.04 -5.01 6.80
N GLU A 22 -0.83 -5.26 7.83
CA GLU A 22 -1.40 -6.57 8.12
C GLU A 22 -2.93 -6.54 7.97
N ASN A 23 -3.56 -7.72 7.88
CA ASN A 23 -4.99 -7.91 7.61
C ASN A 23 -5.45 -7.36 6.25
N VAL A 24 -4.60 -7.55 5.23
CA VAL A 24 -4.86 -7.16 3.85
C VAL A 24 -4.51 -8.34 2.95
N GLU A 25 -5.43 -8.76 2.09
CA GLU A 25 -5.23 -9.95 1.25
C GLU A 25 -4.92 -9.62 -0.20
N HIS A 26 -5.38 -8.46 -0.68
CA HIS A 26 -5.33 -8.10 -2.09
C HIS A 26 -4.78 -6.70 -2.33
N ASN A 27 -4.28 -6.47 -3.54
CA ASN A 27 -3.57 -5.26 -3.92
C ASN A 27 -4.40 -3.99 -3.72
N GLU A 28 -5.69 -4.03 -4.05
CA GLU A 28 -6.59 -2.89 -3.85
C GLU A 28 -6.77 -2.53 -2.37
N GLU A 29 -7.00 -3.54 -1.52
CA GLU A 29 -7.10 -3.35 -0.07
C GLU A 29 -5.80 -2.78 0.52
N GLY A 30 -4.65 -3.25 0.03
CA GLY A 30 -3.34 -2.78 0.48
C GLY A 30 -3.08 -1.34 0.12
N ILE A 31 -3.38 -0.96 -1.13
CA ILE A 31 -3.31 0.44 -1.55
C ILE A 31 -4.24 1.30 -0.69
N ALA A 32 -5.47 0.87 -0.44
CA ALA A 32 -6.40 1.61 0.42
C ALA A 32 -5.83 1.79 1.84
N ALA A 33 -5.20 0.77 2.41
CA ALA A 33 -4.56 0.81 3.72
C ALA A 33 -3.36 1.77 3.77
N GLU A 34 -2.53 1.86 2.72
CA GLU A 34 -1.43 2.85 2.63
C GLU A 34 -1.97 4.28 2.77
N PHE A 35 -3.04 4.60 2.02
CA PHE A 35 -3.68 5.91 2.08
C PHE A 35 -4.35 6.15 3.44
N GLU A 36 -4.96 5.12 4.04
CA GLU A 36 -5.54 5.20 5.37
C GLU A 36 -4.47 5.55 6.42
N TYR A 37 -3.32 4.88 6.40
CA TYR A 37 -2.21 5.20 7.30
C TYR A 37 -1.80 6.67 7.21
N LEU A 38 -1.61 7.19 5.99
CA LEU A 38 -1.22 8.58 5.78
C LEU A 38 -2.30 9.54 6.29
N ASN A 39 -3.58 9.19 6.10
CA ASN A 39 -4.69 9.99 6.61
C ASN A 39 -4.76 10.01 8.13
N GLN A 40 -4.54 8.87 8.79
CA GLN A 40 -4.50 8.77 10.24
C GLN A 40 -3.31 9.54 10.82
N LYS A 41 -2.14 9.48 10.16
CA LYS A 41 -0.89 10.05 10.66
C LYS A 41 -0.76 11.55 10.42
N PHE A 42 -1.16 12.02 9.24
CA PHE A 42 -0.91 13.39 8.79
C PHE A 42 -2.19 14.21 8.56
N GLY A 43 -3.36 13.64 8.83
CA GLY A 43 -4.65 14.27 8.54
C GLY A 43 -5.13 13.99 7.11
N LYS A 44 -6.27 14.57 6.71
CA LYS A 44 -6.89 14.25 5.41
C LYS A 44 -6.00 14.63 4.22
N ARG A 45 -5.97 13.78 3.20
CA ARG A 45 -5.32 14.09 1.92
C ARG A 45 -5.86 15.40 1.33
N LYS A 46 -4.96 16.21 0.77
CA LYS A 46 -5.17 17.58 0.27
C LYS A 46 -5.43 18.65 1.35
N GLU A 47 -5.45 18.27 2.63
CA GLU A 47 -5.50 19.21 3.75
C GLU A 47 -4.22 19.10 4.58
N GLY A 48 -3.96 17.93 5.15
CA GLY A 48 -2.78 17.65 5.97
C GLY A 48 -1.56 17.20 5.16
N TRP A 49 -1.78 16.55 4.02
CA TRP A 49 -0.70 16.08 3.15
C TRP A 49 -1.11 15.96 1.68
N PHE A 50 -0.13 16.06 0.79
CA PHE A 50 -0.26 15.91 -0.66
C PHE A 50 0.70 14.85 -1.16
N LEU A 51 0.21 13.96 -2.03
CA LEU A 51 1.08 12.99 -2.70
C LEU A 51 1.90 13.73 -3.76
N VAL A 52 3.23 13.69 -3.64
CA VAL A 52 4.15 14.24 -4.64
C VAL A 52 4.55 13.14 -5.63
N LYS A 53 4.93 11.96 -5.12
CA LYS A 53 5.39 10.84 -5.92
C LYS A 53 5.11 9.50 -5.21
N LYS A 54 4.81 8.46 -5.98
CA LYS A 54 4.82 7.05 -5.53
C LYS A 54 5.80 6.27 -6.41
N VAL A 55 6.63 5.41 -5.82
CA VAL A 55 7.62 4.57 -6.51
C VAL A 55 7.62 3.18 -5.91
N LEU A 56 7.57 2.15 -6.76
CA LEU A 56 7.81 0.77 -6.36
C LEU A 56 9.33 0.53 -6.21
N LEU A 57 9.73 0.03 -5.04
CA LEU A 57 11.07 -0.48 -4.78
C LEU A 57 11.01 -2.01 -4.72
N VAL A 58 11.98 -2.67 -5.34
CA VAL A 58 12.04 -4.13 -5.42
C VAL A 58 13.39 -4.59 -4.91
N ASP A 59 13.38 -5.37 -3.84
CA ASP A 59 14.52 -6.17 -3.41
C ASP A 59 14.40 -7.54 -4.06
N LYS A 60 15.15 -7.73 -5.15
CA LYS A 60 15.09 -8.96 -5.94
C LYS A 60 15.76 -10.15 -5.23
N GLU A 61 16.71 -9.89 -4.35
CA GLU A 61 17.45 -10.97 -3.66
C GLU A 61 16.58 -11.63 -2.61
N ASN A 62 15.73 -10.84 -1.94
CA ASN A 62 14.83 -11.32 -0.88
C ASN A 62 13.35 -11.41 -1.32
N GLU A 63 13.05 -11.16 -2.60
CA GLU A 63 11.70 -11.13 -3.17
C GLU A 63 10.73 -10.19 -2.42
N ARG A 64 11.24 -9.07 -1.91
CA ARG A 64 10.44 -8.08 -1.16
C ARG A 64 10.06 -6.90 -2.04
N TYR A 65 8.83 -6.45 -1.86
CA TYR A 65 8.24 -5.32 -2.58
C TYR A 65 7.88 -4.22 -1.59
N TYR A 66 8.17 -2.99 -1.97
CA TYR A 66 7.89 -1.83 -1.14
C TYR A 66 7.35 -0.69 -1.98
N ASP A 67 6.46 0.09 -1.39
CA ASP A 67 5.99 1.31 -2.00
C ASP A 67 6.53 2.52 -1.23
N LYS A 68 7.29 3.37 -1.92
CA LYS A 68 7.83 4.62 -1.40
C LYS A 68 6.97 5.79 -1.85
N PHE A 69 6.37 6.47 -0.87
CA PHE A 69 5.59 7.68 -1.05
C PHE A 69 6.45 8.89 -0.66
N THR A 70 6.64 9.81 -1.58
CA THR A 70 7.06 11.17 -1.25
C THR A 70 5.79 12.02 -1.08
N ILE A 71 5.59 12.55 0.12
CA ILE A 71 4.47 13.43 0.45
C ILE A 71 4.95 14.82 0.81
N ARG A 72 4.11 15.84 0.57
CA ARG A 72 4.30 17.20 1.08
C ARG A 72 3.27 17.49 2.16
N LEU A 73 3.70 17.93 3.32
CA LEU A 73 2.83 18.29 4.44
C LEU A 73 2.26 19.71 4.28
N ALA A 74 1.26 20.04 5.09
CA ALA A 74 0.64 21.37 5.09
C ALA A 74 1.62 22.53 5.38
N ASP A 75 2.71 22.26 6.11
CA ASP A 75 3.79 23.22 6.37
C ASP A 75 4.79 23.36 5.20
N GLY A 76 4.53 22.67 4.08
CA GLY A 76 5.35 22.68 2.86
C GLY A 76 6.52 21.70 2.88
N LYS A 77 6.82 21.02 3.99
CA LYS A 77 7.94 20.07 4.06
C LYS A 77 7.61 18.77 3.35
N GLU A 78 8.60 18.22 2.67
CA GLU A 78 8.50 16.90 2.06
C GLU A 78 9.05 15.81 2.97
N LYS A 79 8.45 14.62 2.87
CA LYS A 79 8.85 13.42 3.60
C LYS A 79 8.67 12.21 2.72
N ASP A 80 9.60 11.27 2.85
CA ASP A 80 9.45 9.93 2.31
C ASP A 80 8.88 9.00 3.37
N ILE A 81 7.95 8.15 2.96
CA ILE A 81 7.33 7.09 3.75
C ILE A 81 7.37 5.81 2.92
N ILE A 82 7.89 4.74 3.49
CA ILE A 82 8.05 3.43 2.83
C ILE A 82 7.14 2.41 3.51
N PHE A 83 6.33 1.72 2.70
CA PHE A 83 5.48 0.61 3.10
C PHE A 83 6.03 -0.69 2.56
N GLU A 84 5.99 -1.76 3.35
CA GLU A 84 6.24 -3.11 2.84
C GLU A 84 4.95 -3.68 2.25
N THR A 85 4.98 -4.03 0.96
CA THR A 85 3.80 -4.43 0.19
C THR A 85 3.84 -5.88 -0.30
N THR A 86 4.91 -6.62 0.02
CA THR A 86 5.14 -8.02 -0.36
C THR A 86 3.91 -8.91 -0.19
N ASN A 87 3.17 -8.75 0.91
CA ASN A 87 2.04 -9.62 1.24
C ASN A 87 0.83 -9.45 0.32
N PHE A 88 0.68 -8.34 -0.39
CA PHE A 88 -0.48 -8.06 -1.24
C PHE A 88 -0.13 -7.61 -2.66
N PHE A 89 1.15 -7.37 -2.96
CA PHE A 89 1.58 -6.90 -4.27
C PHE A 89 1.13 -7.85 -5.39
N GLY A 90 0.42 -7.31 -6.37
CA GLY A 90 -0.06 -8.05 -7.55
C GLY A 90 -1.18 -9.06 -7.28
N LYS A 91 -1.65 -9.22 -6.03
CA LYS A 91 -2.75 -10.13 -5.71
C LYS A 91 -4.09 -9.50 -6.07
N VAL A 92 -4.84 -10.17 -6.95
CA VAL A 92 -6.22 -9.80 -7.29
C VAL A 92 -7.21 -10.69 -6.52
N PRO A 93 -8.43 -10.19 -6.24
CA PRO A 93 -9.48 -11.04 -5.71
C PRO A 93 -9.72 -12.25 -6.61
N LYS A 94 -10.02 -13.41 -6.01
CA LYS A 94 -10.51 -14.55 -6.78
C LYS A 94 -11.90 -14.19 -7.33
N VAL A 95 -12.00 -14.08 -8.65
CA VAL A 95 -13.28 -13.96 -9.33
C VAL A 95 -13.70 -15.37 -9.74
N GLU A 96 -14.83 -15.85 -9.21
CA GLU A 96 -15.50 -17.01 -9.79
C GLU A 96 -16.03 -16.60 -11.16
N ILE A 97 -15.46 -17.16 -12.23
CA ILE A 97 -15.93 -16.91 -13.59
C ILE A 97 -17.25 -17.66 -13.74
N PRO A 98 -18.37 -16.97 -14.01
CA PRO A 98 -19.64 -17.62 -14.28
C PRO A 98 -19.49 -18.63 -15.43
N GLU A 99 -20.13 -19.80 -15.32
CA GLU A 99 -19.96 -20.91 -16.27
C GLU A 99 -20.25 -20.50 -17.73
N ASP A 100 -21.15 -19.54 -17.94
CA ASP A 100 -21.51 -19.00 -19.26
C ASP A 100 -20.41 -18.15 -19.91
N TYR A 101 -19.42 -17.68 -19.16
CA TYR A 101 -18.22 -17.02 -19.70
C TYR A 101 -17.09 -18.00 -20.06
N GLN A 102 -17.14 -19.25 -19.57
CA GLN A 102 -16.13 -20.27 -19.89
C GLN A 102 -16.24 -20.74 -21.34
N ALA A 103 -17.41 -20.61 -21.97
CA ALA A 103 -17.65 -20.96 -23.38
C ALA A 103 -16.95 -20.02 -24.39
N PHE A 104 -16.34 -18.92 -23.94
CA PHE A 104 -15.62 -17.97 -24.79
C PHE A 104 -14.09 -18.00 -24.61
N VAL A 105 -13.58 -18.97 -23.84
CA VAL A 105 -12.16 -19.17 -23.61
C VAL A 105 -11.75 -20.48 -24.30
N GLU A 106 -11.64 -20.44 -25.63
CA GLU A 106 -10.98 -21.47 -26.46
C GLU A 106 -9.51 -21.12 -26.70
#